data_AF-A0A8D8FYZ9-F1
#
_entry.id   AF-A0A8D8FYZ9-F1
#
_cell.length_a   1.000
_cell.length_b   1.000
_cell.length_c   1.000
_cell.angle_alpha   90.00
_cell.angle_beta   90.00
_cell.angle_gamma   90.00
#
_symmetry.space_group_name_H-M   'P 1'
#
loop_
_entity.id
_entity.type
_entity.pdbx_description
1 polymer ?
#
loop_
_entity_poly.entity_id
_entity_poly.type
_entity_poly.pdbx_seq_one_letter_code
_entity_poly.pdbx_strand_id
1 'polypeptide(L)'
;MSSKESCPVVNIPCNLGKRHGITAAWFTEDKISVTAYSNKLLQSVNNRPPVNAPVKVTHLAPTFILDEPILRSLVSECSNVFLNLQVVKSSSPAASIDYLKISRTYRSAIRACLEKLEDLITNTKPRDLEQYQNYVTIFYSVEYIWHLVEILIVDSNSATAVVPNLLEWVQYHFPTANRMATELLQQGRDMDSNEEYWGVVKGLIIQGQIQVARALLRLHTKSEM
;
A
#
# COMPACT_ATOMS: atom_id res chain seq x y z
N MET A 1 12.12 -21.06 -1.95
CA MET A 1 11.56 -21.41 -3.27
C MET A 1 11.03 -20.11 -3.87
N SER A 2 11.78 -19.52 -4.81
CA SER A 2 11.44 -18.23 -5.43
C SER A 2 10.34 -18.46 -6.47
N SER A 3 9.13 -17.99 -6.16
CA SER A 3 8.02 -17.89 -7.09
C SER A 3 8.46 -16.99 -8.25
N LYS A 4 8.59 -17.58 -9.45
CA LYS A 4 8.80 -16.84 -10.69
C LYS A 4 7.65 -15.87 -10.85
N GLU A 5 7.90 -14.59 -10.59
CA GLU A 5 7.00 -13.51 -10.98
C GLU A 5 6.72 -13.67 -12.48
N SER A 6 5.46 -13.93 -12.82
CA SER A 6 5.04 -14.05 -14.21
C SER A 6 5.25 -12.71 -14.87
N CYS A 7 6.25 -12.59 -15.76
CA CYS A 7 6.40 -11.39 -16.58
C CYS A 7 5.06 -11.10 -17.29
N PRO A 8 4.55 -9.86 -17.24
CA PRO A 8 3.32 -9.51 -17.91
C PRO A 8 3.47 -9.75 -19.42
N VAL A 9 2.74 -10.73 -19.94
CA VAL A 9 2.74 -11.05 -21.37
C VAL A 9 1.73 -10.15 -22.06
N VAL A 10 2.22 -9.15 -22.79
CA VAL A 10 1.36 -8.25 -23.59
C VAL A 10 1.25 -8.79 -25.01
N ASN A 11 0.02 -9.12 -25.43
CA ASN A 11 -0.27 -9.56 -26.79
C ASN A 11 -0.29 -8.36 -27.74
N ILE A 12 0.72 -8.25 -28.60
CA ILE A 12 0.81 -7.17 -29.59
C ILE A 12 -0.11 -7.51 -30.78
N PRO A 13 -1.12 -6.69 -31.11
CA PRO A 13 -2.03 -6.92 -32.23
C PRO A 13 -1.35 -6.57 -33.56
N CYS A 14 -0.35 -7.36 -33.96
CA CYS A 14 0.42 -7.18 -35.19
C CYS A 14 0.35 -8.43 -36.09
N ASN A 15 -0.69 -8.51 -36.91
CA ASN A 15 -0.90 -9.61 -37.86
C ASN A 15 0.25 -9.72 -38.89
N LEU A 16 0.90 -8.59 -39.23
CA LEU A 16 2.03 -8.53 -40.16
C LEU A 16 3.34 -9.00 -39.52
N GLY A 17 3.53 -8.75 -38.22
CA GLY A 17 4.72 -9.16 -37.47
C GLY A 17 4.87 -10.67 -37.34
N LYS A 18 3.76 -11.42 -37.29
CA LYS A 18 3.77 -12.90 -37.31
C LYS A 18 4.34 -13.47 -38.61
N ARG A 19 4.24 -12.74 -39.73
CA ARG A 19 4.68 -13.19 -41.07
C ARG A 19 6.06 -12.65 -41.48
N HIS A 20 6.43 -11.45 -41.02
CA HIS A 20 7.62 -10.72 -41.50
C HIS A 20 8.64 -10.41 -40.40
N GLY A 21 8.46 -10.97 -39.20
CA GLY A 21 9.26 -10.65 -38.03
C GLY A 21 8.82 -9.36 -37.35
N ILE A 22 9.24 -9.22 -36.09
CA ILE A 22 8.96 -8.06 -35.23
C ILE A 22 10.29 -7.39 -34.92
N THR A 23 10.37 -6.07 -35.08
CA THR A 23 11.48 -5.26 -34.60
C THR A 23 10.99 -4.34 -33.50
N ALA A 24 11.69 -4.36 -32.37
CA ALA A 24 11.49 -3.43 -31.27
C ALA A 24 12.71 -2.52 -31.14
N ALA A 25 12.47 -1.23 -30.99
CA ALA A 25 13.52 -0.25 -30.70
C ALA A 25 13.04 0.71 -29.62
N TRP A 26 13.95 1.14 -28.77
CA TRP A 26 13.70 2.26 -27.88
C TRP A 26 13.42 3.52 -28.71
N PHE A 27 12.29 4.15 -28.44
CA PHE A 27 11.89 5.39 -29.09
C PHE A 27 12.16 6.58 -28.19
N THR A 28 11.87 6.41 -26.90
CA THR A 28 12.25 7.30 -25.80
C THR A 28 12.77 6.45 -24.65
N GLU A 29 13.31 7.07 -23.59
CA GLU A 29 13.79 6.35 -22.39
C GLU A 29 12.69 5.49 -21.74
N ASP A 30 11.42 5.86 -21.92
CA ASP A 30 10.25 5.23 -21.33
C ASP A 30 9.40 4.42 -22.34
N LYS A 31 9.69 4.45 -23.64
CA LYS A 31 8.83 3.79 -24.66
C LYS A 31 9.61 2.92 -25.61
N ILE A 32 9.10 1.71 -25.80
CA ILE A 32 9.56 0.76 -26.80
C ILE A 32 8.58 0.80 -27.97
N SER A 33 9.06 1.20 -29.13
CA SER A 33 8.30 1.13 -30.38
C SER A 33 8.49 -0.23 -31.01
N VAL A 34 7.37 -0.92 -31.25
CA VAL A 34 7.32 -2.20 -31.92
C VAL A 34 6.72 -2.02 -33.31
N THR A 35 7.45 -2.50 -34.30
CA THR A 35 7.05 -2.46 -35.70
C THR A 35 7.13 -3.86 -36.30
N ALA A 36 6.26 -4.14 -37.28
CA ALA A 36 6.46 -5.29 -38.16
C ALA A 36 7.71 -5.04 -39.03
N TYR A 37 8.30 -6.12 -39.55
CA TYR A 37 9.49 -6.15 -40.43
C TYR A 37 10.82 -6.19 -39.67
N SER A 38 11.60 -7.25 -39.86
CA SER A 38 12.90 -7.45 -39.21
C SER A 38 13.95 -6.44 -39.67
N ASN A 39 14.89 -6.12 -38.79
CA ASN A 39 16.07 -5.31 -39.08
C ASN A 39 16.89 -5.90 -40.26
N LYS A 40 17.44 -5.02 -41.12
CA LYS A 40 18.31 -5.31 -42.27
C LYS A 40 19.53 -6.20 -41.95
N LEU A 41 19.86 -6.41 -40.68
CA LEU A 41 21.01 -7.21 -40.23
C LEU A 41 20.80 -8.73 -40.31
N LEU A 42 19.57 -9.20 -40.49
CA LEU A 42 19.31 -10.60 -40.85
C LEU A 42 19.22 -10.67 -42.39
N GLN A 43 20.24 -11.25 -43.03
CA GLN A 43 20.25 -11.61 -44.46
C GLN A 43 19.26 -12.74 -44.79
N SER A 44 18.08 -12.74 -44.17
CA SER A 44 17.02 -13.70 -44.42
C SER A 44 15.99 -13.09 -45.36
N VAL A 45 16.14 -13.43 -46.64
CA VAL A 45 15.08 -13.56 -47.66
C VAL A 45 14.20 -12.32 -47.84
N ASN A 46 14.50 -11.53 -48.88
CA ASN A 46 13.65 -10.83 -49.86
C ASN A 46 12.16 -10.51 -49.61
N ASN A 47 11.66 -10.48 -48.38
CA ASN A 47 10.30 -10.06 -48.06
C ASN A 47 10.31 -8.57 -47.77
N ARG A 48 10.56 -7.78 -48.83
CA ARG A 48 10.39 -6.33 -48.77
C ARG A 48 8.93 -6.03 -48.41
N PRO A 49 8.66 -5.11 -47.47
CA PRO A 49 7.30 -4.70 -47.16
C PRO A 49 6.60 -4.24 -48.45
N PRO A 50 5.33 -4.64 -48.69
CA PRO A 50 4.56 -4.13 -49.81
C PRO A 50 4.44 -2.61 -49.69
N VAL A 51 4.73 -1.90 -50.79
CA VAL A 51 4.91 -0.43 -50.86
C VAL A 51 3.68 0.36 -50.34
N ASN A 52 2.50 -0.27 -50.27
CA ASN A 52 1.22 0.36 -49.91
C ASN A 52 0.54 -0.21 -48.66
N ALA A 53 1.22 -1.02 -47.82
CA ALA A 53 0.59 -1.52 -46.59
C ALA A 53 0.73 -0.50 -45.43
N PRO A 54 -0.34 -0.24 -44.65
CA PRO A 54 -0.26 0.66 -43.51
C PRO A 54 0.71 0.09 -42.46
N VAL A 55 1.80 0.82 -42.18
CA VAL A 55 2.76 0.48 -41.13
C VAL A 55 2.14 0.83 -39.78
N LYS A 56 1.64 -0.18 -39.07
CA LYS A 56 1.13 -0.02 -37.70
C LYS A 56 2.30 -0.07 -36.72
N VAL A 57 2.69 1.08 -36.19
CA VAL A 57 3.66 1.20 -35.09
C VAL A 57 2.89 1.08 -33.78
N THR A 58 3.32 0.18 -32.89
CA THR A 58 2.72 0.04 -31.55
C THR A 58 3.74 0.50 -30.51
N HIS A 59 3.39 1.49 -29.70
CA HIS A 59 4.22 1.94 -28.58
C HIS A 59 3.85 1.16 -27.33
N LEU A 60 4.85 0.58 -26.68
CA LEU A 60 4.76 -0.03 -25.36
C LEU A 60 5.40 0.93 -24.37
N ALA A 61 4.64 1.33 -23.36
CA ALA A 61 5.13 2.06 -22.20
C ALA A 61 4.92 1.19 -20.95
N PRO A 62 5.90 1.11 -20.04
CA PRO A 62 5.66 0.53 -18.74
C PRO A 62 4.63 1.41 -18.02
N THR A 63 3.59 0.80 -17.46
CA THR A 63 2.67 1.51 -16.57
C THR A 63 3.43 1.85 -15.30
N PHE A 64 3.66 3.14 -15.06
CA PHE A 64 4.42 3.57 -13.90
C PHE A 64 3.46 4.03 -12.81
N ILE A 65 3.73 3.64 -11.57
CA ILE A 65 2.87 4.00 -10.44
C ILE A 65 2.76 5.53 -10.27
N LEU A 66 3.77 6.30 -10.68
CA LEU A 66 3.74 7.77 -10.59
C LEU A 66 3.03 8.45 -11.77
N ASP A 67 2.43 7.68 -12.69
CA ASP A 67 1.44 8.22 -13.63
C ASP A 67 0.16 8.64 -12.90
N GLU A 68 -0.13 8.01 -11.75
CA GLU A 68 -1.22 8.41 -10.87
C GLU A 68 -0.90 9.72 -10.13
N PRO A 69 -1.76 10.75 -10.24
CA PRO A 69 -1.49 12.06 -9.64
C PRO A 69 -1.44 12.03 -8.12
N ILE A 70 -2.23 11.16 -7.48
CA ILE A 70 -2.25 10.99 -6.02
C ILE A 70 -0.90 10.45 -5.54
N LEU A 71 -0.38 9.43 -6.21
CA LEU A 71 0.90 8.81 -5.86
C LEU A 71 2.07 9.76 -6.14
N ARG A 72 2.01 10.53 -7.23
CA ARG A 72 2.98 11.59 -7.52
C ARG A 72 2.97 12.68 -6.45
N SER A 73 1.79 13.08 -5.96
CA SER A 73 1.65 14.05 -4.87
C SER A 73 2.34 13.55 -3.60
N LEU A 74 2.13 12.28 -3.23
CA LEU A 74 2.81 11.67 -2.08
C LEU A 74 4.34 11.75 -2.22
N VAL A 75 4.88 11.38 -3.38
CA VAL A 75 6.34 11.45 -3.62
C VAL A 75 6.84 12.89 -3.52
N SER A 76 6.08 13.87 -4.04
CA SER A 76 6.44 15.29 -3.91
C SER A 76 6.45 15.75 -2.46
N GLU A 77 5.44 15.38 -1.66
CA GLU A 77 5.35 15.71 -0.24
C GLU A 77 6.53 15.10 0.53
N CYS A 78 6.80 13.80 0.36
CA CYS A 78 7.93 13.13 0.98
C CYS A 78 9.28 13.75 0.57
N SER A 79 9.44 14.10 -0.70
CA SER A 79 10.66 14.76 -1.19
C SER A 79 10.87 16.12 -0.53
N ASN A 80 9.80 16.90 -0.34
CA ASN A 80 9.86 18.17 0.36
C ASN A 80 10.25 18.00 1.83
N VAL A 81 9.73 16.99 2.53
CA VAL A 81 10.14 16.67 3.91
C VAL A 81 11.64 16.36 3.96
N PHE A 82 12.15 15.57 3.02
CA PHE A 82 13.57 15.25 2.93
C PHE A 82 14.45 16.48 2.67
N LEU A 83 14.08 17.31 1.68
CA LEU A 83 14.84 18.51 1.34
C LEU A 83 14.88 19.49 2.51
N ASN A 84 13.77 19.68 3.21
CA ASN A 84 13.70 20.52 4.41
C ASN A 84 14.65 19.99 5.51
N LEU A 85 14.70 18.67 5.70
CA LEU A 85 15.65 18.05 6.63
C LEU A 85 17.11 18.30 6.23
N GLN A 86 17.44 18.20 4.93
CA GLN A 86 18.80 18.48 4.45
C GLN A 86 19.20 19.94 4.71
N VAL A 87 18.29 20.89 4.48
CA VAL A 87 18.53 22.32 4.74
C VAL A 87 18.79 22.58 6.23
N VAL A 88 18.03 21.96 7.13
CA VAL A 88 18.26 22.07 8.58
C VAL A 88 19.65 21.54 8.94
N LYS A 89 20.02 20.37 8.40
CA LYS A 89 21.32 19.73 8.66
C LYS A 89 22.50 20.54 8.12
N SER A 90 22.37 21.17 6.95
CA SER A 90 23.43 22.02 6.37
C SER A 90 23.57 23.36 7.08
N SER A 91 22.47 23.93 7.57
CA SER A 91 22.45 25.26 8.18
C SER A 91 22.89 25.26 9.64
N SER A 92 22.66 24.16 10.36
CA SER A 92 23.10 24.02 11.76
C SER A 92 23.46 22.55 12.06
N PRO A 93 24.73 22.16 11.89
CA PRO A 93 25.20 20.80 12.16
C PRO A 93 25.06 20.38 13.63
N ALA A 94 24.94 21.36 14.54
CA ALA A 94 24.79 21.15 15.98
C ALA A 94 23.33 21.24 16.47
N ALA A 95 22.35 21.51 15.59
CA ALA A 95 20.95 21.53 15.97
C ALA A 95 20.47 20.11 16.35
N SER A 96 19.78 19.98 17.48
CA SER A 96 19.09 18.75 17.84
C SER A 96 17.91 18.54 16.87
N ILE A 97 18.07 17.62 15.93
CA ILE A 97 17.02 17.27 14.97
C ILE A 97 15.99 16.38 15.67
N ASP A 98 14.73 16.81 15.68
CA ASP A 98 13.60 16.02 16.15
C ASP A 98 13.17 15.03 15.06
N TYR A 99 13.82 13.86 15.05
CA TYR A 99 13.52 12.80 14.09
C TYR A 99 12.10 12.23 14.25
N LEU A 100 11.52 12.30 15.46
CA LEU A 100 10.17 11.82 15.70
C LEU A 100 9.15 12.71 14.99
N LYS A 101 9.31 14.04 15.08
CA LYS A 101 8.46 14.99 14.34
C LYS A 101 8.56 14.80 12.83
N ILE A 102 9.76 14.58 12.32
CA ILE A 102 9.98 14.34 10.88
C ILE A 102 9.31 13.03 10.46
N SER A 103 9.49 11.96 11.23
CA SER A 103 8.86 10.66 10.96
C SER A 103 7.33 10.77 10.92
N ARG A 104 6.73 11.44 11.90
CA ARG A 104 5.28 11.71 11.94
C ARG A 104 4.81 12.49 10.71
N THR A 105 5.64 13.38 10.18
CA THR A 105 5.30 14.15 8.97
C THR A 105 5.24 13.25 7.73
N TYR A 106 6.17 12.31 7.57
CA TYR A 106 6.09 11.28 6.52
C TYR A 106 4.84 10.41 6.68
N ARG A 107 4.55 9.95 7.90
CA ARG A 107 3.36 9.13 8.17
C ARG A 107 2.06 9.88 7.86
N SER A 108 1.96 11.15 8.22
CA SER A 108 0.82 11.99 7.87
C SER A 108 0.64 12.17 6.36
N ALA A 109 1.74 12.29 5.59
CA ALA A 109 1.66 12.34 4.13
C ALA A 109 1.12 11.03 3.54
N ILE A 110 1.56 9.87 4.07
CA ILE A 110 1.03 8.55 3.69
C ILE A 110 -0.46 8.45 4.03
N ARG A 111 -0.88 8.89 5.23
CA ARG A 111 -2.28 8.90 5.64
C ARG A 111 -3.16 9.77 4.74
N ALA A 112 -2.71 10.98 4.41
CA ALA A 112 -3.42 11.87 3.49
C ALA A 112 -3.51 11.29 2.07
N CYS A 113 -2.50 10.52 1.62
CA CYS A 113 -2.56 9.78 0.37
C CYS A 113 -3.59 8.65 0.42
N LEU A 114 -3.63 7.87 1.52
CA LEU A 114 -4.61 6.82 1.75
C LEU A 114 -6.05 7.35 1.70
N GLU A 115 -6.34 8.44 2.41
CA GLU A 115 -7.67 9.08 2.39
C GLU A 115 -8.09 9.47 0.97
N LYS A 116 -7.18 10.08 0.19
CA LYS A 116 -7.44 10.41 -1.22
C LYS A 116 -7.68 9.18 -2.09
N LEU A 117 -6.99 8.07 -1.83
CA LEU A 117 -7.18 6.82 -2.56
C LEU A 117 -8.54 6.17 -2.22
N GLU A 118 -8.94 6.17 -0.95
CA GLU A 118 -10.24 5.66 -0.49
C GLU A 118 -11.41 6.49 -1.04
N ASP A 119 -11.27 7.81 -1.07
CA ASP A 119 -12.24 8.71 -1.70
C ASP A 119 -12.39 8.41 -3.20
N LEU A 120 -11.27 8.11 -3.88
CA LEU A 120 -11.27 7.80 -5.30
C LEU A 120 -11.91 6.43 -5.58
N ILE A 121 -11.65 5.42 -4.75
CA ILE A 121 -12.31 4.10 -4.81
C ILE A 121 -13.84 4.25 -4.80
N THR A 122 -14.37 5.14 -3.97
CA THR A 122 -15.81 5.38 -3.85
C THR A 122 -16.43 5.96 -5.14
N ASN A 123 -15.64 6.66 -5.94
CA ASN A 123 -16.10 7.40 -7.13
C ASN A 123 -15.68 6.76 -8.47
N THR A 124 -14.98 5.62 -8.44
CA THR A 124 -14.29 5.05 -9.62
C THR A 124 -15.01 3.85 -10.24
N LYS A 125 -14.76 3.64 -11.54
CA LYS A 125 -15.29 2.51 -12.32
C LYS A 125 -14.69 1.18 -11.83
N PRO A 126 -15.42 0.05 -11.95
CA PRO A 126 -14.99 -1.25 -11.41
C PRO A 126 -13.68 -1.79 -11.99
N ARG A 127 -13.24 -1.32 -13.18
CA ARG A 127 -12.00 -1.80 -13.83
C ARG A 127 -10.72 -1.35 -13.13
N ASP A 128 -10.72 -0.13 -12.60
CA ASP A 128 -9.54 0.48 -11.97
C ASP A 128 -9.59 0.28 -10.44
N LEU A 129 -10.73 -0.18 -9.91
CA LEU A 129 -10.99 -0.41 -8.50
C LEU A 129 -9.98 -1.37 -7.86
N GLU A 130 -9.67 -2.48 -8.52
CA GLU A 130 -8.72 -3.49 -8.01
C GLU A 130 -7.32 -2.90 -7.84
N GLN A 131 -6.90 -2.05 -8.79
CA GLN A 131 -5.59 -1.39 -8.71
C GLN A 131 -5.52 -0.42 -7.53
N TYR A 132 -6.54 0.40 -7.32
CA TYR A 132 -6.58 1.32 -6.19
C TYR A 132 -6.69 0.59 -4.84
N GLN A 133 -7.44 -0.51 -4.77
CA GLN A 133 -7.50 -1.37 -3.58
C GLN A 133 -6.13 -1.99 -3.25
N ASN A 134 -5.38 -2.41 -4.28
CA ASN A 134 -4.01 -2.90 -4.10
C ASN A 134 -3.10 -1.79 -3.54
N TYR A 135 -3.20 -0.56 -4.04
CA TYR A 135 -2.45 0.57 -3.49
C TYR A 135 -2.81 0.87 -2.03
N VAL A 136 -4.11 0.92 -1.70
CA VAL A 136 -4.56 1.13 -0.31
C VAL A 136 -3.99 0.06 0.62
N THR A 137 -4.04 -1.21 0.21
CA THR A 137 -3.51 -2.32 1.01
C THR A 137 -2.00 -2.18 1.26
N ILE A 138 -1.24 -1.80 0.23
CA ILE A 138 0.20 -1.58 0.33
C ILE A 138 0.49 -0.38 1.25
N PHE A 139 -0.13 0.77 1.01
CA PHE A 139 0.13 1.98 1.80
C PHE A 139 -0.30 1.83 3.25
N TYR A 140 -1.42 1.14 3.52
CA TYR A 140 -1.83 0.81 4.88
C TYR A 140 -0.78 -0.06 5.57
N SER A 141 -0.25 -1.07 4.87
CA SER A 141 0.81 -1.94 5.40
C SER A 141 2.09 -1.16 5.70
N VAL A 142 2.49 -0.25 4.81
CA VAL A 142 3.64 0.63 4.99
C VAL A 142 3.44 1.51 6.22
N GLU A 143 2.30 2.19 6.33
CA GLU A 143 1.99 3.09 7.43
C GLU A 143 1.97 2.36 8.79
N TYR A 144 1.35 1.20 8.83
CA TYR A 144 1.28 0.31 10.00
C TYR A 144 2.68 -0.10 10.50
N ILE A 145 3.54 -0.57 9.59
CA ILE A 145 4.94 -0.95 9.92
C ILE A 145 5.73 0.28 10.35
N TRP A 146 5.55 1.40 9.66
CA TRP A 146 6.24 2.65 9.95
C TRP A 146 5.90 3.15 11.36
N HIS A 147 4.62 3.14 11.73
CA HIS A 147 4.18 3.53 13.08
C HIS A 147 4.78 2.63 14.16
N LEU A 148 4.93 1.33 13.90
CA LEU A 148 5.59 0.43 14.84
C LEU A 148 7.08 0.76 15.00
N VAL A 149 7.77 1.05 13.89
CA VAL A 149 9.18 1.47 13.90
C VAL A 149 9.36 2.80 14.63
N GLU A 150 8.41 3.74 14.49
CA GLU A 150 8.41 4.99 15.26
C GLU A 150 8.44 4.73 16.77
N ILE A 151 7.56 3.85 17.25
CA ILE A 151 7.43 3.51 18.67
C ILE A 151 8.68 2.78 19.18
N LEU A 152 9.21 1.82 18.42
CA LEU A 152 10.28 0.94 18.87
C LEU A 152 11.69 1.52 18.72
N ILE A 153 11.92 2.37 17.72
CA ILE A 153 13.26 2.78 17.30
C ILE A 153 13.45 4.30 17.38
N VAL A 154 12.46 5.08 16.92
CA VAL A 154 12.62 6.54 16.76
C VAL A 154 12.31 7.29 18.05
N ASP A 155 11.33 6.82 18.82
CA ASP A 155 10.97 7.43 20.11
C ASP A 155 11.92 6.98 21.23
N SER A 156 12.97 7.76 21.46
CA SER A 156 13.97 7.51 22.52
C SER A 156 13.44 7.70 23.94
N ASN A 157 12.30 8.38 24.13
CA ASN A 157 11.65 8.53 25.44
C ASN A 157 10.78 7.31 25.80
N SER A 158 10.66 6.35 24.89
CA SER A 158 9.73 5.25 25.02
C SER A 158 10.14 4.20 26.05
N ALA A 159 11.36 4.17 26.60
CA ALA A 159 11.80 3.08 27.50
C ALA A 159 10.83 2.79 28.68
N THR A 160 10.08 3.78 29.16
CA THR A 160 9.03 3.62 30.17
C THR A 160 7.60 3.61 29.61
N ALA A 161 7.40 4.05 28.36
CA ALA A 161 6.11 4.21 27.69
C ALA A 161 5.88 3.28 26.48
N VAL A 162 6.81 2.36 26.16
CA VAL A 162 6.70 1.44 25.00
C VAL A 162 5.41 0.64 25.09
N VAL A 163 5.12 0.05 26.25
CA VAL A 163 3.97 -0.84 26.42
C VAL A 163 2.64 -0.10 26.20
N PRO A 164 2.37 1.06 26.84
CA PRO A 164 1.20 1.87 26.51
C PRO A 164 1.08 2.21 25.01
N ASN A 165 2.17 2.65 24.38
CA ASN A 165 2.16 3.04 22.96
C ASN A 165 1.89 1.83 22.04
N LEU A 166 2.43 0.66 22.36
CA LEU A 166 2.15 -0.59 21.63
C LEU A 166 0.70 -1.04 21.81
N LEU A 167 0.14 -0.90 23.01
CA LEU A 167 -1.27 -1.24 23.25
C LEU A 167 -2.19 -0.31 22.44
N GLU A 168 -1.93 0.99 22.43
CA GLU A 168 -2.66 1.94 21.57
C GLU A 168 -2.53 1.58 20.09
N TRP A 169 -1.32 1.24 19.64
CA TRP A 169 -1.06 0.80 18.27
C TRP A 169 -1.84 -0.46 17.89
N VAL A 170 -1.85 -1.49 18.75
CA VAL A 170 -2.63 -2.73 18.49
C VAL A 170 -4.12 -2.42 18.44
N GLN A 171 -4.62 -1.58 19.36
CA GLN A 171 -6.04 -1.19 19.39
C GLN A 171 -6.45 -0.43 18.14
N TYR A 172 -5.57 0.44 17.62
CA TYR A 172 -5.81 1.21 16.41
C TYR A 172 -5.83 0.33 15.14
N HIS A 173 -4.91 -0.62 15.01
CA HIS A 173 -4.78 -1.45 13.81
C HIS A 173 -5.65 -2.73 13.82
N PHE A 174 -6.09 -3.19 15.00
CA PHE A 174 -6.89 -4.41 15.15
C PHE A 174 -8.17 -4.16 15.99
N PRO A 175 -9.12 -3.31 15.52
CA PRO A 175 -10.30 -2.93 16.31
C PRO A 175 -11.35 -4.05 16.46
N THR A 176 -11.16 -5.21 15.83
CA THR A 176 -12.14 -6.31 15.73
C THR A 176 -12.67 -6.76 17.09
N ALA A 177 -11.78 -7.02 18.06
CA ALA A 177 -12.19 -7.47 19.38
C ALA A 177 -13.06 -6.42 20.11
N ASN A 178 -12.74 -5.13 19.96
CA ASN A 178 -13.51 -4.03 20.55
C ASN A 178 -14.88 -3.87 19.87
N ARG A 179 -14.95 -4.02 18.54
CA ARG A 179 -16.22 -4.00 17.81
C ARG A 179 -17.13 -5.15 18.22
N MET A 180 -16.60 -6.36 18.25
CA MET A 180 -17.35 -7.56 18.67
C MET A 180 -17.78 -7.47 20.13
N ALA A 181 -16.95 -6.90 21.01
CA ALA A 181 -17.32 -6.63 22.40
C ALA A 181 -18.54 -5.70 22.50
N THR A 182 -18.60 -4.67 21.64
CA THR A 182 -19.73 -3.74 21.59
C THR A 182 -20.99 -4.45 21.10
N GLU A 183 -20.89 -5.27 20.05
CA GLU A 183 -22.01 -6.08 19.52
C GLU A 183 -22.54 -7.05 20.59
N LEU A 184 -21.65 -7.74 21.29
CA LEU A 184 -21.94 -8.63 22.40
C LEU A 184 -22.67 -7.89 23.53
N LEU A 185 -22.17 -6.72 23.96
CA LEU A 185 -22.82 -5.90 25.00
C LEU A 185 -24.22 -5.41 24.60
N GLN A 186 -24.46 -5.19 23.31
CA GLN A 186 -25.78 -4.81 22.79
C GLN A 186 -26.79 -5.96 22.77
N GLN A 187 -26.32 -7.21 22.62
CA GLN A 187 -27.18 -8.40 22.57
C GLN A 187 -27.83 -8.73 23.93
N GLY A 188 -27.28 -8.25 25.05
CA GLY A 188 -27.92 -8.41 26.36
C GLY A 188 -27.76 -9.81 26.94
N ARG A 189 -28.82 -10.44 27.46
CA ARG A 189 -28.74 -11.74 28.15
C ARG A 189 -28.30 -12.88 27.21
N ASP A 190 -27.70 -13.92 27.77
CA ASP A 190 -27.19 -15.14 27.09
C ASP A 190 -25.95 -14.97 26.20
N MET A 191 -25.15 -13.92 26.43
CA MET A 191 -23.86 -13.68 25.73
C MET A 191 -22.89 -14.86 25.82
N ASP A 192 -22.94 -15.59 26.94
CA ASP A 192 -22.07 -16.75 27.22
C ASP A 192 -22.35 -17.94 26.30
N SER A 193 -23.52 -17.95 25.65
CA SER A 193 -23.89 -18.97 24.66
C SER A 193 -23.26 -18.73 23.30
N ASN A 194 -22.71 -17.53 23.06
CA ASN A 194 -21.98 -17.24 21.83
C ASN A 194 -20.59 -17.91 21.88
N GLU A 195 -20.29 -18.74 20.89
CA GLU A 195 -19.00 -19.42 20.75
C GLU A 195 -17.81 -18.44 20.72
N GLU A 196 -18.05 -17.21 20.27
CA GLU A 196 -17.01 -16.17 20.14
C GLU A 196 -16.73 -15.41 21.44
N TYR A 197 -17.56 -15.55 22.48
CA TYR A 197 -17.45 -14.79 23.74
C TYR A 197 -16.03 -14.86 24.34
N TRP A 198 -15.49 -16.07 24.52
CA TRP A 198 -14.14 -16.25 25.08
C TRP A 198 -13.03 -15.78 24.14
N GLY A 199 -13.26 -15.83 22.82
CA GLY A 199 -12.36 -15.27 21.83
C GLY A 199 -12.24 -13.75 21.98
N VAL A 200 -13.38 -13.08 22.14
CA VAL A 200 -13.46 -11.63 22.37
C VAL A 200 -12.82 -11.24 23.69
N VAL A 201 -13.14 -11.91 24.81
CA VAL A 201 -12.54 -11.62 26.12
C VAL A 201 -11.02 -11.77 26.09
N LYS A 202 -10.50 -12.85 25.49
CA LYS A 202 -9.04 -13.04 25.32
C LYS A 202 -8.43 -11.94 24.46
N GLY A 203 -9.08 -11.58 23.35
CA GLY A 203 -8.66 -10.50 22.47
C GLY A 203 -8.53 -9.17 23.21
N LEU A 204 -9.56 -8.79 23.98
CA LEU A 204 -9.57 -7.56 24.78
C LEU A 204 -8.44 -7.54 25.84
N ILE A 205 -8.19 -8.67 26.51
CA ILE A 205 -7.11 -8.77 27.51
C ILE A 205 -5.74 -8.59 26.85
N ILE A 206 -5.50 -9.26 25.72
CA ILE A 206 -4.24 -9.15 24.97
C ILE A 206 -4.03 -7.71 24.45
N GLN A 207 -5.11 -7.03 24.09
CA GLN A 207 -5.09 -5.63 23.66
C GLN A 207 -5.03 -4.62 24.82
N GLY A 208 -4.99 -5.08 26.08
CA GLY A 208 -4.94 -4.22 27.26
C GLY A 208 -6.26 -3.52 27.60
N GLN A 209 -7.37 -3.90 26.97
CA GLN A 209 -8.71 -3.35 27.22
C GLN A 209 -9.38 -4.02 28.44
N ILE A 210 -8.70 -3.94 29.59
CA ILE A 210 -9.08 -4.66 30.80
C ILE A 210 -10.44 -4.22 31.32
N GLN A 211 -10.80 -2.95 31.19
CA GLN A 211 -12.10 -2.45 31.70
C GLN A 211 -13.28 -3.01 30.90
N VAL A 212 -13.14 -3.12 29.58
CA VAL A 212 -14.17 -3.71 28.70
C VAL A 212 -14.27 -5.21 28.97
N ALA A 213 -13.14 -5.90 29.09
CA ALA A 213 -13.12 -7.32 29.46
C ALA A 213 -13.79 -7.56 30.83
N ARG A 214 -13.53 -6.70 31.82
CA ARG A 214 -14.17 -6.77 33.14
C ARG A 214 -15.69 -6.54 33.06
N ALA A 215 -16.14 -5.62 32.21
CA ALA A 215 -17.57 -5.39 32.02
C ALA A 215 -18.26 -6.62 31.42
N LEU A 216 -17.66 -7.23 30.40
CA LEU A 216 -18.16 -8.49 29.81
C LEU A 216 -18.18 -9.65 30.80
N LEU A 217 -17.12 -9.79 31.62
CA LEU A 217 -17.05 -10.85 32.63
C LEU A 217 -18.07 -10.67 33.75
N ARG A 218 -18.42 -9.44 34.12
CA ARG A 218 -19.47 -9.15 35.10
C ARG A 218 -20.87 -9.52 34.62
N LEU A 219 -21.09 -9.47 33.31
CA LEU A 219 -22.36 -9.84 32.68
C LEU A 219 -22.49 -11.35 32.44
N HIS A 220 -21.43 -12.10 32.70
CA HIS A 220 -21.46 -13.55 32.60
C HIS A 220 -22.45 -14.13 33.62
N THR A 221 -23.26 -15.10 33.20
CA THR A 221 -24.32 -15.75 33.98
C THR A 221 -23.85 -16.35 35.31
N LYS A 222 -22.58 -16.73 35.40
CA LYS A 222 -21.94 -17.22 36.63
C LYS A 222 -21.29 -16.14 37.51
N SER A 223 -21.41 -14.86 37.16
CA SER A 223 -20.83 -13.74 37.92
C SER A 223 -21.70 -13.31 39.12
N GLU A 224 -22.96 -13.74 39.18
CA GLU A 224 -23.89 -13.40 40.28
C GLU A 224 -24.03 -14.52 41.34
N MET A 225 -23.20 -15.58 41.29
CA MET A 225 -23.11 -16.62 42.33
C MET A 225 -21.94 -16.41 43.26
#